data_AF-A0A8S4ADN2-F1
#
_entry.id   AF-A0A8S4ADN2-F1
#
_cell.length_a   1.000
_cell.length_b   1.000
_cell.length_c   1.000
_cell.angle_alpha   90.00
_cell.angle_beta   90.00
_cell.angle_gamma   90.00
#
_symmetry.space_group_name_H-M   'P 1'
#
loop_
_entity.id
_entity.type
_entity.pdbx_description
1 polymer ?
#
loop_
_entity_poly.entity_id
_entity_poly.type
_entity_poly.pdbx_seq_one_letter_code
_entity_poly.pdbx_strand_id
1 'polypeptide(L)'
;MIFDKLKKFDIVFDSPEMDCPPVFSSGDVVSGRVVLEFSGESRVDSLKLHAEGFAKVHWTESRSAGSSTAYTQNYSDEVEYLNRREVLLQADNGEVTVLPAGRHEFPFSFQLPEETLVTSFEGKHGSIRYWVKVKLHRPWATVRKIKKEFTVIEPIDINTPTLLAPQAGTKDKMARAWYRNFGQVSVTAKIDRKGYTPGEVIPVFAEFDNSTSRSIVPKAFITQTQTFIARGTMKQKRSVVATLCGDIVSAKCRETWHGRAIKIPPVGPSILQCRIIKVEYMLKVCVDVPGTSKLCLELPLVIGTIPLHPFGSRTSSVSSHYSVNLEWLHMTIPEQPEPPPDYSSVVTQEEAEQRNSSAAPPPAEDLSGIQERPLLAFVQEFRFRPPPVYSEIDPNPQPLNMRPRCMTC
;
A
#
# COMPACT_ATOMS: atom_id res chain seq x y z
N MET A 1 -41.77 -30.24 -9.12
CA MET A 1 -40.74 -29.20 -9.31
C MET A 1 -39.48 -29.88 -9.80
N ILE A 2 -39.02 -29.56 -11.01
CA ILE A 2 -37.81 -30.17 -11.58
C ILE A 2 -36.62 -29.66 -10.76
N PHE A 3 -36.03 -30.54 -9.97
CA PHE A 3 -34.88 -30.25 -9.11
C PHE A 3 -33.80 -29.57 -9.93
N ASP A 4 -33.35 -28.39 -9.50
CA ASP A 4 -32.22 -27.72 -10.11
C ASP A 4 -30.98 -28.60 -9.94
N LYS A 5 -30.55 -29.23 -11.03
CA LYS A 5 -29.42 -30.16 -11.03
C LYS A 5 -28.07 -29.49 -10.81
N LEU A 6 -28.00 -28.16 -10.79
CA LEU A 6 -26.76 -27.40 -10.60
C LEU A 6 -26.46 -27.25 -9.10
N LYS A 7 -25.45 -27.99 -8.61
CA LYS A 7 -24.98 -27.94 -7.22
C LYS A 7 -24.04 -26.75 -6.98
N LYS A 8 -23.08 -26.54 -7.88
CA LYS A 8 -22.06 -25.50 -7.76
C LYS A 8 -21.92 -24.72 -9.07
N PHE A 9 -21.82 -23.41 -8.95
CA PHE A 9 -21.49 -22.51 -10.05
C PHE A 9 -20.62 -21.39 -9.48
N ASP A 10 -19.33 -21.44 -9.79
CA ASP A 10 -18.33 -20.56 -9.17
C ASP A 10 -17.24 -20.15 -10.17
N ILE A 11 -16.58 -19.03 -9.89
CA ILE A 11 -15.39 -18.54 -10.61
C ILE A 11 -14.20 -18.71 -9.68
N VAL A 12 -13.16 -19.41 -10.12
CA VAL A 12 -11.91 -19.56 -9.37
C VAL A 12 -10.81 -18.90 -10.18
N PHE A 13 -10.19 -17.87 -9.63
CA PHE A 13 -9.00 -17.27 -10.25
C PHE A 13 -7.78 -18.14 -9.95
N ASP A 14 -6.85 -18.18 -10.90
CA ASP A 14 -5.56 -18.83 -10.69
C ASP A 14 -4.64 -17.84 -9.96
N SER A 15 -4.89 -17.62 -8.66
CA SER A 15 -4.04 -16.79 -7.79
C SER A 15 -3.32 -17.65 -6.75
N PRO A 16 -2.05 -17.33 -6.44
CA PRO A 16 -1.28 -18.06 -5.42
C PRO A 16 -1.83 -17.84 -4.00
N GLU A 17 -2.52 -16.72 -3.77
CA GLU A 17 -3.12 -16.38 -2.48
C GLU A 17 -4.59 -16.83 -2.43
N MET A 18 -4.91 -17.78 -1.54
CA MET A 18 -6.25 -18.35 -1.40
C MET A 18 -7.24 -17.45 -0.65
N ASP A 19 -6.75 -16.54 0.20
CA ASP A 19 -7.59 -15.77 1.15
C ASP A 19 -7.71 -14.27 0.83
N CYS A 20 -6.99 -13.78 -0.19
CA CYS A 20 -7.07 -12.38 -0.63
C CYS A 20 -7.68 -12.28 -2.03
N PRO A 21 -8.48 -11.23 -2.31
CA PRO A 21 -8.94 -10.98 -3.68
C PRO A 21 -7.70 -10.73 -4.57
N PRO A 22 -7.64 -11.33 -5.76
CA PRO A 22 -6.45 -11.22 -6.60
C PRO A 22 -6.26 -9.77 -7.02
N VAL A 23 -4.99 -9.35 -6.99
CA VAL A 23 -4.53 -8.01 -7.37
C VAL A 23 -3.79 -8.12 -8.69
N PHE A 24 -4.17 -7.28 -9.65
CA PHE A 24 -3.57 -7.21 -10.98
C PHE A 24 -3.16 -5.78 -11.32
N SER A 25 -2.28 -5.63 -12.28
CA SER A 25 -1.84 -4.37 -12.87
C SER A 25 -2.08 -4.35 -14.38
N SER A 26 -1.90 -3.19 -14.99
CA SER A 26 -1.95 -3.03 -16.45
C SER A 26 -1.04 -4.01 -17.17
N GLY A 27 -1.55 -4.67 -18.21
CA GLY A 27 -0.83 -5.69 -18.97
C GLY A 27 -0.87 -7.10 -18.38
N ASP A 28 -1.29 -7.28 -17.12
CA ASP A 28 -1.36 -8.61 -16.50
C ASP A 28 -2.39 -9.52 -17.17
N VAL A 29 -2.14 -10.83 -17.09
CA VAL A 29 -3.06 -11.86 -17.57
C VAL A 29 -3.95 -12.33 -16.43
N VAL A 30 -5.24 -12.05 -16.52
CA VAL A 30 -6.24 -12.59 -15.60
C VAL A 30 -6.67 -13.96 -16.10
N SER A 31 -6.30 -14.99 -15.34
CA SER A 31 -6.60 -16.39 -15.65
C SER A 31 -7.36 -17.07 -14.51
N GLY A 32 -8.10 -18.11 -14.86
CA GLY A 32 -8.90 -18.87 -13.92
C GLY A 32 -9.76 -19.93 -14.60
N ARG A 33 -10.68 -20.49 -13.82
CA ARG A 33 -11.63 -21.51 -14.27
C ARG A 33 -13.03 -21.21 -13.74
N VAL A 34 -14.02 -21.48 -14.58
CA VAL A 34 -15.42 -21.56 -14.18
C VAL A 34 -15.73 -23.00 -13.79
N VAL A 35 -16.18 -23.20 -12.56
CA VAL A 35 -16.50 -24.53 -12.02
C VAL A 35 -18.02 -24.71 -12.01
N LEU A 36 -18.48 -25.72 -12.74
CA LEU A 36 -19.87 -26.20 -12.72
C LEU A 36 -19.91 -27.58 -12.07
N GLU A 37 -20.80 -27.78 -11.12
CA GLU A 37 -21.05 -29.11 -10.56
C GLU A 37 -22.52 -29.47 -10.74
N PHE A 38 -22.78 -30.60 -11.40
CA PHE A 38 -24.13 -31.10 -11.62
C PHE A 38 -24.39 -32.39 -10.83
N SER A 39 -25.58 -32.50 -10.22
CA SER A 39 -26.05 -33.71 -9.54
C SER A 39 -26.45 -34.82 -10.51
N GLY A 40 -26.68 -34.49 -11.77
CA GLY A 40 -27.11 -35.40 -12.83
C GLY A 40 -26.86 -34.78 -14.20
N GLU A 41 -26.98 -35.59 -15.26
CA GLU A 41 -26.83 -35.14 -16.64
C GLU A 41 -27.69 -33.89 -16.91
N SER A 42 -27.06 -32.86 -17.46
CA SER A 42 -27.63 -31.53 -17.63
C SER A 42 -27.28 -30.95 -18.99
N ARG A 43 -28.29 -30.38 -19.64
CA ARG A 43 -28.19 -29.70 -20.92
C ARG A 43 -27.75 -28.24 -20.73
N VAL A 44 -26.76 -27.79 -21.50
CA VAL A 44 -26.18 -26.44 -21.46
C VAL A 44 -26.13 -25.87 -22.88
N ASP A 45 -26.71 -24.69 -23.08
CA ASP A 45 -26.73 -24.01 -24.39
C ASP A 45 -25.45 -23.20 -24.60
N SER A 46 -25.06 -22.42 -23.58
CA SER A 46 -23.81 -21.66 -23.62
C SER A 46 -23.34 -21.24 -22.23
N LEU A 47 -22.04 -21.12 -22.11
CA LEU A 47 -21.34 -20.53 -20.97
C LEU A 47 -20.56 -19.33 -21.48
N LYS A 48 -20.99 -18.13 -21.08
CA LYS A 48 -20.43 -16.86 -21.56
C LYS A 48 -19.78 -16.11 -20.42
N LEU A 49 -18.52 -15.73 -20.59
CA LEU A 49 -17.76 -14.90 -19.68
C LEU A 49 -17.73 -13.47 -20.18
N HIS A 50 -17.87 -12.52 -19.26
CA HIS A 50 -17.83 -11.10 -19.52
C HIS A 50 -17.03 -10.42 -18.41
N ALA A 51 -15.80 -10.00 -18.72
CA ALA A 51 -14.99 -9.18 -17.85
C ALA A 51 -15.31 -7.70 -18.08
N GLU A 52 -15.53 -6.99 -16.99
CA GLU A 52 -16.08 -5.65 -16.96
C GLU A 52 -15.31 -4.81 -15.93
N GLY A 53 -15.01 -3.56 -16.27
CA GLY A 53 -14.35 -2.61 -15.40
C GLY A 53 -14.89 -1.22 -15.62
N PHE A 54 -15.49 -0.63 -14.59
CA PHE A 54 -16.16 0.66 -14.70
C PHE A 54 -15.79 1.57 -13.54
N ALA A 55 -15.59 2.86 -13.85
CA ALA A 55 -15.79 3.92 -12.87
C ALA A 55 -17.25 4.36 -12.91
N LYS A 56 -17.87 4.47 -11.74
CA LYS A 56 -19.24 4.96 -11.59
C LYS A 56 -19.25 6.02 -10.52
N VAL A 57 -19.85 7.16 -10.81
CA VAL A 57 -20.13 8.21 -9.84
C VAL A 57 -21.61 8.46 -9.73
N HIS A 58 -22.09 8.72 -8.52
CA HIS A 58 -23.48 9.04 -8.25
C HIS A 58 -23.62 9.88 -6.99
N TRP A 59 -24.37 10.98 -7.09
CA TRP A 59 -24.86 11.71 -5.93
C TRP A 59 -26.14 12.47 -6.24
N THR A 60 -26.89 12.79 -5.19
CA THR A 60 -28.09 13.61 -5.26
C THR A 60 -27.88 14.94 -4.56
N GLU A 61 -28.55 15.98 -5.04
CA GLU A 61 -28.64 17.29 -4.39
C GLU A 61 -30.09 17.74 -4.33
N SER A 62 -30.56 18.09 -3.14
CA SER A 62 -31.87 18.73 -2.98
C SER A 62 -31.75 20.21 -3.31
N ARG A 63 -32.51 20.67 -4.31
CA ARG A 63 -32.62 22.07 -4.70
C ARG A 63 -34.03 22.56 -4.37
N SER A 64 -34.14 23.70 -3.71
CA SER A 64 -35.41 24.41 -3.53
C SER A 64 -35.56 25.48 -4.60
N ALA A 65 -36.66 25.45 -5.35
CA ALA A 65 -37.06 26.51 -6.26
C ALA A 65 -38.21 27.29 -5.63
N GLY A 66 -37.88 28.24 -4.74
CA GLY A 66 -38.87 29.07 -4.05
C GLY A 66 -39.53 28.39 -2.84
N SER A 67 -40.71 28.91 -2.45
CA SER A 67 -41.34 28.67 -1.14
C SER A 67 -41.92 27.26 -0.92
N SER A 68 -42.14 26.45 -1.98
CA SER A 68 -42.93 25.21 -1.83
C SER A 68 -42.45 23.99 -2.63
N THR A 69 -41.48 24.11 -3.55
CA THR A 69 -41.02 22.97 -4.35
C THR A 69 -39.54 22.67 -4.13
N ALA A 70 -39.28 21.57 -3.40
CA ALA A 70 -37.98 20.94 -3.34
C ALA A 70 -37.94 19.82 -4.39
N TYR A 71 -36.98 19.86 -5.31
CA TYR A 71 -36.70 18.75 -6.22
C TYR A 71 -35.30 18.21 -5.99
N THR A 72 -35.14 16.90 -6.15
CA THR A 72 -33.83 16.25 -6.02
C THR A 72 -33.20 16.09 -7.38
N GLN A 73 -32.09 16.77 -7.60
CA GLN A 73 -31.30 16.64 -8.82
C GLN A 73 -30.34 15.45 -8.67
N ASN A 74 -30.39 14.53 -9.63
CA ASN A 74 -29.54 13.35 -9.67
C ASN A 74 -28.37 13.57 -10.64
N TYR A 75 -27.15 13.38 -10.13
CA TYR A 75 -25.92 13.39 -10.90
C TYR A 75 -25.36 11.98 -10.93
N SER A 76 -25.16 11.45 -12.13
CA SER A 76 -24.58 10.14 -12.34
C SER A 76 -23.80 10.14 -13.65
N ASP A 77 -22.65 9.47 -13.64
CA ASP A 77 -21.82 9.26 -14.82
C ASP A 77 -21.08 7.92 -14.70
N GLU A 78 -20.74 7.33 -15.84
CA GLU A 78 -20.12 6.01 -15.93
C GLU A 78 -19.09 5.98 -17.05
N VAL A 79 -17.90 5.47 -16.75
CA VAL A 79 -16.81 5.31 -17.72
C VAL A 79 -16.33 3.87 -17.69
N GLU A 80 -16.35 3.24 -18.86
CA GLU A 80 -15.86 1.88 -19.08
C GLU A 80 -14.34 1.89 -19.34
N TYR A 81 -13.60 1.03 -18.63
CA TYR A 81 -12.15 0.84 -18.79
C TYR A 81 -11.79 -0.59 -19.20
N LEU A 82 -12.68 -1.55 -18.97
CA LEU A 82 -12.50 -2.94 -19.39
C LEU A 82 -13.84 -3.51 -19.86
N ASN A 83 -13.84 -4.12 -21.05
CA ASN A 83 -14.99 -4.83 -21.60
C ASN A 83 -14.50 -5.95 -22.51
N ARG A 84 -14.39 -7.16 -21.94
CA ARG A 84 -13.95 -8.35 -22.66
C ARG A 84 -14.99 -9.44 -22.55
N ARG A 85 -15.34 -10.05 -23.67
CA ARG A 85 -16.34 -11.12 -23.74
C ARG A 85 -15.68 -12.34 -24.32
N GLU A 86 -15.95 -13.46 -23.70
CA GLU A 86 -15.41 -14.76 -24.09
C GLU A 86 -16.53 -15.80 -24.00
N VAL A 87 -16.53 -16.76 -24.91
CA VAL A 87 -17.50 -17.85 -24.92
C VAL A 87 -16.73 -19.12 -24.55
N LEU A 88 -16.97 -19.61 -23.34
CA LEU A 88 -16.26 -20.76 -22.78
C LEU A 88 -16.87 -22.09 -23.22
N LEU A 89 -18.18 -22.07 -23.52
CA LEU A 89 -18.90 -23.20 -24.10
C LEU A 89 -20.01 -22.66 -24.99
N GLN A 90 -20.13 -23.19 -26.19
CA GLN A 90 -21.22 -22.91 -27.10
C GLN A 90 -21.68 -24.21 -27.76
N ALA A 91 -22.98 -24.46 -27.75
CA ALA A 91 -23.61 -25.48 -28.56
C ALA A 91 -23.41 -25.19 -30.05
N ASP A 92 -22.81 -26.11 -30.80
CA ASP A 92 -22.68 -26.02 -32.25
C ASP A 92 -23.99 -26.42 -32.93
N ASN A 93 -24.37 -25.68 -33.99
CA ASN A 93 -25.45 -26.03 -34.93
C ASN A 93 -26.83 -26.38 -34.32
N GLY A 94 -27.16 -25.87 -33.12
CA GLY A 94 -28.45 -26.10 -32.47
C GLY A 94 -28.54 -27.41 -31.68
N GLU A 95 -27.46 -28.20 -31.62
CA GLU A 95 -27.37 -29.36 -30.73
C GLU A 95 -26.91 -28.94 -29.34
N VAL A 96 -27.77 -29.16 -28.35
CA VAL A 96 -27.50 -28.75 -26.97
C VAL A 96 -26.35 -29.58 -26.39
N THR A 97 -25.32 -28.94 -25.84
CA THR A 97 -24.23 -29.64 -25.16
C THR A 97 -24.76 -30.32 -23.91
N VAL A 98 -24.56 -31.64 -23.81
CA VAL A 98 -24.95 -32.43 -22.65
C VAL A 98 -23.73 -32.64 -21.77
N LEU A 99 -23.76 -32.12 -20.54
CA LEU A 99 -22.72 -32.35 -19.55
C LEU A 99 -23.14 -33.48 -18.61
N PRO A 100 -22.29 -34.51 -18.40
CA PRO A 100 -22.59 -35.60 -17.47
C PRO A 100 -22.63 -35.12 -16.01
N ALA A 101 -23.12 -35.96 -15.11
CA ALA A 101 -23.06 -35.69 -13.68
C ALA A 101 -21.61 -35.51 -13.21
N GLY A 102 -21.36 -34.59 -12.27
CA GLY A 102 -20.03 -34.33 -11.73
C GLY A 102 -19.54 -32.89 -11.92
N ARG A 103 -18.24 -32.71 -11.74
CA ARG A 103 -17.55 -31.42 -11.77
C ARG A 103 -16.95 -31.18 -13.16
N HIS A 104 -17.24 -30.01 -13.72
CA HIS A 104 -16.77 -29.53 -15.02
C HIS A 104 -16.05 -28.20 -14.83
N GLU A 105 -14.90 -28.06 -15.47
CA GLU A 105 -14.07 -26.86 -15.37
C GLU A 105 -13.84 -26.28 -16.76
N PHE A 106 -14.11 -24.98 -16.88
CA PHE A 106 -13.91 -24.24 -18.12
C PHE A 106 -12.86 -23.16 -17.87
N PRO A 107 -11.61 -23.34 -18.34
CA PRO A 107 -10.57 -22.34 -18.16
C PRO A 107 -10.87 -21.09 -18.97
N PHE A 108 -10.43 -19.94 -18.46
CA PHE A 108 -10.47 -18.65 -19.15
C PHE A 108 -9.16 -17.91 -18.91
N SER A 109 -8.77 -17.08 -19.86
CA SER A 109 -7.59 -16.23 -19.75
C SER A 109 -7.72 -15.02 -20.67
N PHE A 110 -7.51 -13.83 -20.12
CA PHE A 110 -7.50 -12.61 -20.90
C PHE A 110 -6.49 -11.61 -20.35
N GLN A 111 -5.86 -10.84 -21.25
CA GLN A 111 -4.92 -9.80 -20.87
C GLN A 111 -5.64 -8.48 -20.59
N LEU A 112 -5.21 -7.80 -19.52
CA LEU A 112 -5.65 -6.47 -19.15
C LEU A 112 -5.05 -5.40 -20.10
N PRO A 113 -5.82 -4.37 -20.50
CA PRO A 113 -5.28 -3.28 -21.32
C PRO A 113 -4.10 -2.56 -20.64
N GLU A 114 -3.08 -2.21 -21.40
CA GLU A 114 -1.85 -1.60 -20.85
C GLU A 114 -1.99 -0.10 -20.52
N GLU A 115 -2.77 0.66 -21.31
CA GLU A 115 -2.76 2.14 -21.21
C GLU A 115 -4.05 2.75 -20.65
N THR A 116 -5.15 2.00 -20.64
CA THR A 116 -6.48 2.55 -20.33
C THR A 116 -6.97 2.22 -18.93
N LEU A 117 -6.24 1.41 -18.16
CA LEU A 117 -6.69 1.00 -16.84
C LEU A 117 -6.46 2.09 -15.79
N VAL A 118 -7.20 1.95 -14.70
CA VAL A 118 -7.18 2.86 -13.57
C VAL A 118 -7.23 2.06 -12.28
N THR A 119 -6.60 2.58 -11.23
CA THR A 119 -6.60 1.91 -9.92
C THR A 119 -8.03 1.79 -9.38
N SER A 120 -8.35 0.63 -8.84
CA SER A 120 -9.60 0.35 -8.13
C SER A 120 -9.76 1.26 -6.92
N PHE A 121 -10.98 1.73 -6.68
CA PHE A 121 -11.24 2.77 -5.68
C PHE A 121 -12.65 2.70 -5.13
N GLU A 122 -12.78 2.95 -3.83
CA GLU A 122 -14.07 3.09 -3.16
C GLU A 122 -14.16 4.45 -2.46
N GLY A 123 -15.15 5.25 -2.87
CA GLY A 123 -15.39 6.59 -2.34
C GLY A 123 -16.86 6.80 -1.97
N LYS A 124 -17.14 7.94 -1.32
CA LYS A 124 -18.51 8.27 -0.87
C LYS A 124 -19.50 8.43 -2.02
N HIS A 125 -19.06 8.96 -3.15
CA HIS A 125 -19.90 9.34 -4.29
C HIS A 125 -19.52 8.62 -5.59
N GLY A 126 -18.71 7.58 -5.48
CA GLY A 126 -18.30 6.81 -6.65
C GLY A 126 -17.30 5.71 -6.33
N SER A 127 -17.15 4.79 -7.26
CA SER A 127 -16.27 3.64 -7.16
C SER A 127 -15.66 3.30 -8.52
N ILE A 128 -14.52 2.63 -8.51
CA ILE A 128 -13.85 2.03 -9.65
C ILE A 128 -13.71 0.55 -9.32
N ARG A 129 -14.42 -0.30 -10.06
CA ARG A 129 -14.54 -1.74 -9.76
C ARG A 129 -14.35 -2.58 -11.01
N TYR A 130 -13.68 -3.72 -10.83
CA TYR A 130 -13.42 -4.71 -11.86
C TYR A 130 -13.98 -6.06 -11.45
N TRP A 131 -14.54 -6.79 -12.41
CA TRP A 131 -15.09 -8.11 -12.15
C TRP A 131 -15.18 -8.98 -13.39
N VAL A 132 -15.23 -10.28 -13.16
CA VAL A 132 -15.61 -11.29 -14.15
C VAL A 132 -17.04 -11.72 -13.86
N LYS A 133 -17.88 -11.71 -14.89
CA LYS A 133 -19.27 -12.14 -14.83
C LYS A 133 -19.49 -13.30 -15.78
N VAL A 134 -20.02 -14.40 -15.27
CA VAL A 134 -20.31 -15.58 -16.09
C VAL A 134 -21.81 -15.81 -16.15
N LYS A 135 -22.32 -16.08 -17.35
CA LYS A 135 -23.72 -16.37 -17.65
C LYS A 135 -23.82 -17.80 -18.16
N LEU A 136 -24.59 -18.62 -17.44
CA LEU A 136 -24.91 -19.99 -17.82
C LEU A 136 -26.32 -20.01 -18.41
N HIS A 137 -26.40 -20.37 -19.69
CA HIS A 137 -27.65 -20.58 -20.43
C HIS A 137 -27.94 -22.08 -20.50
N ARG A 138 -29.15 -22.47 -20.09
CA ARG A 138 -29.64 -23.85 -20.17
C ARG A 138 -31.04 -23.86 -20.80
N PRO A 139 -31.42 -24.91 -21.54
CA PRO A 139 -32.76 -25.02 -22.08
C PRO A 139 -33.81 -24.98 -20.97
N TRP A 140 -34.91 -24.27 -21.21
CA TRP A 140 -36.08 -24.26 -20.31
C TRP A 140 -35.77 -23.80 -18.87
N ALA A 141 -34.66 -23.08 -18.67
CA ALA A 141 -34.25 -22.53 -17.38
C ALA A 141 -33.86 -21.05 -17.51
N THR A 142 -34.02 -20.31 -16.42
CA THR A 142 -33.56 -18.91 -16.35
C THR A 142 -32.03 -18.85 -16.36
N VAL A 143 -31.50 -17.82 -17.04
CA VAL A 143 -30.05 -17.59 -17.16
C VAL A 143 -29.46 -17.36 -15.77
N ARG A 144 -28.62 -18.27 -15.32
CA ARG A 144 -27.87 -18.16 -14.06
C ARG A 144 -26.67 -17.25 -14.29
N LYS A 145 -26.39 -16.37 -13.32
CA LYS A 145 -25.29 -15.40 -13.41
C LYS A 145 -24.52 -15.40 -12.10
N ILE A 146 -23.20 -15.43 -12.20
CA ILE A 146 -22.29 -15.19 -11.07
C ILE A 146 -21.33 -14.07 -11.44
N LYS A 147 -20.85 -13.36 -10.42
CA LYS A 147 -19.90 -12.26 -10.56
C LYS A 147 -18.84 -12.44 -9.49
N LYS A 148 -17.57 -12.31 -9.87
CA LYS A 148 -16.44 -12.30 -8.93
C LYS A 148 -15.56 -11.09 -9.21
N GLU A 149 -15.29 -10.33 -8.16
CA GLU A 149 -14.52 -9.08 -8.24
C GLU A 149 -13.02 -9.37 -8.10
N PHE A 150 -12.21 -8.53 -8.73
CA PHE A 150 -10.75 -8.52 -8.57
C PHE A 150 -10.28 -7.07 -8.46
N THR A 151 -9.11 -6.87 -7.87
CA THR A 151 -8.56 -5.53 -7.65
C THR A 151 -7.51 -5.22 -8.71
N VAL A 152 -7.58 -4.02 -9.28
CA VAL A 152 -6.56 -3.49 -10.19
C VAL A 152 -5.82 -2.36 -9.50
N ILE A 153 -4.48 -2.41 -9.48
CA ILE A 153 -3.61 -1.34 -8.99
C ILE A 153 -2.71 -0.89 -10.14
N GLU A 154 -2.86 0.37 -10.53
CA GLU A 154 -2.02 0.97 -11.56
C GLU A 154 -0.63 1.27 -10.96
N PRO A 155 0.47 0.83 -11.58
CA PRO A 155 1.80 1.17 -11.11
C PRO A 155 2.06 2.67 -11.30
N ILE A 156 2.39 3.36 -10.21
CA ILE A 156 2.81 4.77 -10.23
C ILE A 156 4.25 4.80 -9.73
N ASP A 157 5.16 5.00 -10.67
CA ASP A 157 6.59 5.09 -10.40
C ASP A 157 7.00 6.50 -9.93
N ILE A 158 7.39 6.61 -8.66
CA ILE A 158 7.86 7.87 -8.08
C ILE A 158 9.28 8.25 -8.53
N ASN A 159 10.01 7.35 -9.18
CA ASN A 159 11.36 7.59 -9.69
C ASN A 159 11.38 8.43 -10.98
N THR A 160 10.21 8.88 -11.46
CA THR A 160 10.12 9.80 -12.60
C THR A 160 10.67 11.19 -12.26
N PRO A 161 11.36 11.87 -13.19
CA PRO A 161 12.05 13.14 -12.90
C PRO A 161 11.10 14.26 -12.42
N THR A 162 9.84 14.24 -12.87
CA THR A 162 8.81 15.19 -12.44
C THR A 162 8.36 14.98 -11.00
N LEU A 163 8.45 13.75 -10.49
CA LEU A 163 8.09 13.38 -9.12
C LEU A 163 9.28 13.49 -8.16
N LEU A 164 10.50 13.36 -8.66
CA LEU A 164 11.74 13.57 -7.90
C LEU A 164 12.11 15.04 -7.72
N ALA A 165 11.54 15.94 -8.53
CA ALA A 165 11.84 17.36 -8.44
C ALA A 165 11.43 17.95 -7.07
N PRO A 166 12.30 18.73 -6.41
CA PRO A 166 11.97 19.38 -5.16
C PRO A 166 10.86 20.40 -5.34
N GLN A 167 10.01 20.53 -4.34
CA GLN A 167 8.98 21.55 -4.32
C GLN A 167 9.28 22.59 -3.26
N ALA A 168 9.11 23.85 -3.62
CA ALA A 168 9.17 24.96 -2.68
C ALA A 168 8.10 25.98 -3.02
N GLY A 169 7.69 26.74 -2.03
CA GLY A 169 6.82 27.88 -2.22
C GLY A 169 6.93 28.86 -1.06
N THR A 170 6.52 30.09 -1.35
CA THR A 170 6.43 31.16 -0.36
C THR A 170 5.08 31.82 -0.51
N LYS A 171 4.46 32.12 0.63
CA LYS A 171 3.21 32.86 0.68
C LYS A 171 3.21 33.77 1.88
N ASP A 172 2.80 35.00 1.68
CA ASP A 172 2.68 35.98 2.74
C ASP A 172 1.28 36.61 2.75
N LYS A 173 0.96 37.24 3.88
CA LYS A 173 -0.32 37.93 4.08
C LYS A 173 -0.15 39.04 5.10
N MET A 174 -0.81 40.18 4.83
CA MET A 174 -1.05 41.19 5.85
C MET A 174 -2.20 40.78 6.78
N ALA A 175 -1.92 40.62 8.07
CA ALA A 175 -2.92 40.28 9.08
C ALA A 175 -3.75 41.53 9.43
N ARG A 176 -4.91 41.68 8.81
CA ARG A 176 -5.86 42.77 9.07
C ARG A 176 -7.15 42.23 9.68
N ALA A 177 -7.69 42.92 10.67
CA ALA A 177 -9.07 42.72 11.12
C ALA A 177 -9.76 44.07 11.30
N TRP A 178 -10.91 44.23 10.66
CA TRP A 178 -11.66 45.48 10.56
C TRP A 178 -10.74 46.66 10.20
N TYR A 179 -10.39 47.49 11.18
CA TYR A 179 -9.60 48.71 11.03
C TYR A 179 -8.16 48.61 11.58
N ARG A 180 -7.76 47.47 12.19
CA ARG A 180 -6.41 47.30 12.75
C ARG A 180 -5.54 46.45 11.83
N ASN A 181 -4.33 46.93 11.56
CA ASN A 181 -3.26 46.15 10.96
C ASN A 181 -2.41 45.52 12.09
N PHE A 182 -2.37 44.19 12.13
CA PHE A 182 -1.55 43.46 13.10
C PHE A 182 -0.13 43.21 12.59
N GLY A 183 0.19 43.50 11.34
CA GLY A 183 1.49 43.25 10.71
C GLY A 183 1.42 42.17 9.64
N GLN A 184 2.57 41.75 9.12
CA GLN A 184 2.68 40.74 8.07
C GLN A 184 3.08 39.39 8.66
N VAL A 185 2.58 38.32 8.08
CA VAL A 185 3.05 36.95 8.34
C VAL A 185 3.46 36.33 7.01
N SER A 186 4.59 35.64 6.97
CA SER A 186 5.03 34.89 5.80
C SER A 186 5.38 33.45 6.14
N VAL A 187 5.12 32.56 5.19
CA VAL A 187 5.40 31.13 5.26
C VAL A 187 6.17 30.76 4.01
N THR A 188 7.37 30.24 4.19
CA THR A 188 8.14 29.57 3.14
C THR A 188 8.24 28.10 3.50
N ALA A 189 7.96 27.20 2.57
CA ALA A 189 8.15 25.77 2.81
C ALA A 189 8.77 25.09 1.59
N LYS A 190 9.54 24.04 1.86
CA LYS A 190 10.23 23.20 0.89
C LYS A 190 10.18 21.74 1.32
N ILE A 191 10.00 20.87 0.35
CA ILE A 191 10.16 19.42 0.44
C ILE A 191 11.14 18.96 -0.63
N ASP A 192 11.77 17.82 -0.39
CA ASP A 192 12.81 17.22 -1.24
C ASP A 192 12.27 16.71 -2.57
N ARG A 193 11.02 16.22 -2.60
CA ARG A 193 10.38 15.68 -3.79
C ARG A 193 8.85 15.80 -3.78
N LYS A 194 8.21 15.52 -4.91
CA LYS A 194 6.75 15.50 -5.09
C LYS A 194 6.14 14.11 -4.86
N GLY A 195 6.85 13.04 -5.25
CA GLY A 195 6.40 11.65 -5.17
C GLY A 195 6.85 10.95 -3.89
N TYR A 196 5.94 10.22 -3.24
CA TYR A 196 6.22 9.40 -2.05
C TYR A 196 5.41 8.11 -2.08
N THR A 197 5.78 7.12 -1.30
CA THR A 197 4.96 5.91 -1.06
C THR A 197 4.37 5.89 0.34
N PRO A 198 3.24 5.17 0.56
CA PRO A 198 2.69 4.98 1.90
C PRO A 198 3.72 4.43 2.88
N GLY A 199 3.73 4.94 4.11
CA GLY A 199 4.69 4.55 5.15
C GLY A 199 5.96 5.41 5.22
N GLU A 200 6.31 6.14 4.15
CA GLU A 200 7.47 7.03 4.14
C GLU A 200 7.29 8.27 5.03
N VAL A 201 8.39 8.96 5.28
CA VAL A 201 8.44 10.19 6.08
C VAL A 201 8.86 11.34 5.17
N ILE A 202 8.05 12.41 5.15
CA ILE A 202 8.36 13.63 4.41
C ILE A 202 9.14 14.59 5.34
N PRO A 203 10.37 14.99 5.00
CA PRO A 203 11.09 16.03 5.73
C PRO A 203 10.60 17.42 5.30
N VAL A 204 9.87 18.11 6.18
CA VAL A 204 9.35 19.45 5.89
C VAL A 204 10.33 20.52 6.36
N PHE A 205 10.88 21.26 5.41
CA PHE A 205 11.69 22.45 5.68
C PHE A 205 10.78 23.67 5.56
N ALA A 206 10.64 24.46 6.63
CA ALA A 206 9.74 25.60 6.62
C ALA A 206 10.30 26.76 7.42
N GLU A 207 9.97 27.98 7.03
CA GLU A 207 10.33 29.20 7.71
C GLU A 207 9.07 30.04 7.90
N PHE A 208 8.84 30.44 9.14
CA PHE A 208 7.69 31.22 9.56
C PHE A 208 8.19 32.57 10.07
N ASP A 209 7.94 33.64 9.31
CA ASP A 209 8.23 35.00 9.76
C ASP A 209 6.95 35.62 10.32
N ASN A 210 6.90 35.78 11.63
CA ASN A 210 5.80 36.41 12.32
C ASN A 210 6.13 37.86 12.64
N SER A 211 6.04 38.73 11.65
CA SER A 211 6.10 40.18 11.85
C SER A 211 4.78 40.78 12.37
N THR A 212 3.88 39.95 12.91
CA THR A 212 2.62 40.41 13.52
C THR A 212 2.78 40.72 15.01
N SER A 213 1.81 41.44 15.57
CA SER A 213 1.71 41.73 17.01
C SER A 213 1.10 40.60 17.84
N ARG A 214 0.77 39.46 17.23
CA ARG A 214 0.15 38.29 17.90
C ARG A 214 1.05 37.07 17.77
N SER A 215 0.92 36.14 18.70
CA SER A 215 1.53 34.82 18.55
C SER A 215 0.79 33.98 17.50
N ILE A 216 1.53 33.16 16.76
CA ILE A 216 0.98 32.27 15.73
C ILE A 216 1.32 30.81 16.04
N VAL A 217 0.54 29.88 15.47
CA VAL A 217 0.80 28.44 15.57
C VAL A 217 0.96 27.85 14.17
N PRO A 218 2.18 27.41 13.79
CA PRO A 218 2.40 26.72 12.54
C PRO A 218 1.88 25.29 12.60
N LYS A 219 1.26 24.83 11.52
CA LYS A 219 0.72 23.47 11.38
C LYS A 219 0.96 22.99 9.95
N ALA A 220 1.49 21.79 9.80
CA ALA A 220 1.53 21.10 8.52
C ALA A 220 0.59 19.90 8.54
N PHE A 221 -0.12 19.64 7.45
CA PHE A 221 -0.97 18.46 7.35
C PHE A 221 -1.09 17.99 5.91
N ILE A 222 -1.17 16.67 5.73
CA ILE A 222 -1.42 16.05 4.44
C ILE A 222 -2.94 15.97 4.26
N THR A 223 -3.46 16.52 3.16
CA THR A 223 -4.87 16.41 2.80
C THR A 223 -5.05 15.52 1.58
N GLN A 224 -6.02 14.60 1.65
CA GLN A 224 -6.54 13.89 0.48
C GLN A 224 -7.79 14.62 -0.02
N THR A 225 -7.84 14.93 -1.30
CA THR A 225 -9.02 15.47 -1.98
C THR A 225 -9.53 14.44 -2.97
N GLN A 226 -10.74 13.92 -2.71
CA GLN A 226 -11.47 13.03 -3.61
C GLN A 226 -12.45 13.87 -4.43
N THR A 227 -12.30 13.87 -5.74
CA THR A 227 -13.13 14.64 -6.68
C THR A 227 -13.96 13.70 -7.52
N PHE A 228 -15.28 13.89 -7.53
CA PHE A 228 -16.26 13.13 -8.31
C PHE A 228 -16.89 14.08 -9.34
N ILE A 229 -16.91 13.71 -10.62
CA ILE A 229 -17.31 14.58 -11.74
C ILE A 229 -18.42 13.88 -12.52
N ALA A 230 -19.56 14.55 -12.70
CA ALA A 230 -20.70 14.02 -13.44
C ALA A 230 -21.47 15.17 -14.09
N ARG A 231 -21.83 15.02 -15.37
CA ARG A 231 -22.69 16.00 -16.10
C ARG A 231 -22.21 17.46 -15.98
N GLY A 232 -20.90 17.68 -16.01
CA GLY A 232 -20.28 19.00 -15.92
C GLY A 232 -20.25 19.62 -14.51
N THR A 233 -20.80 18.95 -13.50
CA THR A 233 -20.66 19.34 -12.09
C THR A 233 -19.65 18.45 -11.39
N MET A 234 -19.09 18.95 -10.29
CA MET A 234 -18.16 18.20 -9.47
C MET A 234 -18.48 18.31 -7.99
N LYS A 235 -18.24 17.22 -7.27
CA LYS A 235 -18.38 17.13 -5.82
C LYS A 235 -17.05 16.71 -5.23
N GLN A 236 -16.57 17.44 -4.25
CA GLN A 236 -15.30 17.16 -3.60
C GLN A 236 -15.51 16.75 -2.14
N LYS A 237 -14.76 15.75 -1.71
CA LYS A 237 -14.59 15.38 -0.31
C LYS A 237 -13.12 15.55 0.04
N ARG A 238 -12.83 16.39 1.03
CA ARG A 238 -11.47 16.58 1.55
C ARG A 238 -11.36 15.95 2.93
N SER A 239 -10.29 15.21 3.17
CA SER A 239 -9.93 14.64 4.47
C SER A 239 -8.49 14.99 4.84
N VAL A 240 -8.24 15.19 6.13
CA VAL A 240 -6.89 15.29 6.66
C VAL A 240 -6.40 13.88 6.97
N VAL A 241 -5.22 13.55 6.46
CA VAL A 241 -4.63 12.20 6.52
C VAL A 241 -3.54 12.12 7.58
N ALA A 242 -2.71 13.16 7.67
CA ALA A 242 -1.65 13.27 8.67
C ALA A 242 -1.51 14.72 9.12
N THR A 243 -1.10 14.94 10.36
CA THR A 243 -0.92 16.28 10.94
C THR A 243 0.39 16.36 11.72
N LEU A 244 1.06 17.49 11.60
CA LEU A 244 2.28 17.90 12.31
C LEU A 244 2.05 19.29 12.88
N CYS A 245 2.18 19.45 14.20
CA CYS A 245 1.96 20.72 14.89
C CYS A 245 3.30 21.35 15.29
N GLY A 246 3.46 22.63 14.94
CA GLY A 246 4.53 23.53 15.37
C GLY A 246 4.44 23.98 16.82
N ASP A 247 5.53 24.55 17.30
CA ASP A 247 5.55 25.27 18.56
C ASP A 247 4.96 26.69 18.36
N ILE A 248 4.63 27.37 19.45
CA ILE A 248 4.05 28.72 19.35
C ILE A 248 5.16 29.70 18.96
N VAL A 249 4.96 30.47 17.88
CA VAL A 249 5.86 31.57 17.51
C VAL A 249 5.34 32.86 18.11
N SER A 250 6.13 33.47 18.98
CA SER A 250 5.81 34.77 19.58
C SER A 250 5.71 35.89 18.53
N ALA A 251 5.08 36.99 18.91
CA ALA A 251 5.00 38.18 18.07
C ALA A 251 6.40 38.71 17.71
N LYS A 252 6.58 39.16 16.47
CA LYS A 252 7.86 39.68 15.94
C LYS A 252 9.03 38.69 16.01
N CYS A 253 8.74 37.39 16.00
CA CYS A 253 9.73 36.32 16.01
C CYS A 253 9.67 35.51 14.72
N ARG A 254 10.74 34.76 14.46
CA ARG A 254 10.84 33.79 13.37
C ARG A 254 11.05 32.39 13.93
N GLU A 255 10.44 31.40 13.30
CA GLU A 255 10.70 29.98 13.57
C GLU A 255 11.11 29.29 12.27
N THR A 256 12.06 28.37 12.36
CA THR A 256 12.51 27.55 11.23
C THR A 256 12.42 26.07 11.58
N TRP A 257 11.79 25.30 10.70
CA TRP A 257 11.79 23.85 10.72
C TRP A 257 12.91 23.31 9.84
N HIS A 258 13.83 22.58 10.44
CA HIS A 258 14.95 21.93 9.77
C HIS A 258 14.62 20.46 9.44
N GLY A 259 13.69 20.24 8.51
CA GLY A 259 13.33 18.89 8.07
C GLY A 259 12.44 18.15 9.08
N ARG A 260 11.41 18.83 9.62
CA ARG A 260 10.50 18.23 10.59
C ARG A 260 9.69 17.11 9.91
N ALA A 261 9.74 15.92 10.49
CA ALA A 261 9.19 14.70 9.91
C ALA A 261 7.66 14.63 9.99
N ILE A 262 6.99 14.37 8.87
CA ILE A 262 5.58 13.95 8.82
C ILE A 262 5.46 12.59 8.13
N LYS A 263 4.94 11.60 8.85
CA LYS A 263 4.78 10.22 8.35
C LYS A 263 3.51 10.10 7.51
N ILE A 264 3.62 9.44 6.36
CA ILE A 264 2.49 9.09 5.49
C ILE A 264 1.86 7.79 6.03
N PRO A 265 0.59 7.79 6.45
CA PRO A 265 -0.08 6.58 6.89
C PRO A 265 -0.40 5.65 5.70
N PRO A 266 -0.83 4.40 5.94
CA PRO A 266 -1.25 3.47 4.89
C PRO A 266 -2.49 4.00 4.16
N VAL A 267 -2.28 4.71 3.05
CA VAL A 267 -3.33 5.25 2.19
C VAL A 267 -3.19 4.72 0.77
N GLY A 268 -4.31 4.69 0.03
CA GLY A 268 -4.29 4.29 -1.37
C GLY A 268 -3.49 5.27 -2.25
N PRO A 269 -3.05 4.81 -3.44
CA PRO A 269 -2.30 5.65 -4.36
C PRO A 269 -3.14 6.80 -4.93
N SER A 270 -2.47 7.72 -5.61
CA SER A 270 -3.13 8.84 -6.30
C SER A 270 -3.84 8.35 -7.56
N ILE A 271 -4.99 8.92 -7.88
CA ILE A 271 -5.76 8.54 -9.08
C ILE A 271 -5.90 9.79 -9.96
N LEU A 272 -5.10 9.84 -11.03
CA LEU A 272 -5.00 11.00 -11.91
C LEU A 272 -5.56 10.75 -13.32
N GLN A 273 -5.51 9.49 -13.79
CA GLN A 273 -5.90 9.11 -15.15
C GLN A 273 -7.41 8.90 -15.33
N CYS A 274 -8.17 8.76 -14.23
CA CYS A 274 -9.61 8.55 -14.32
C CYS A 274 -10.35 9.87 -14.62
N ARG A 275 -11.29 9.82 -15.58
CA ARG A 275 -12.03 11.01 -16.06
C ARG A 275 -13.03 11.55 -15.05
N ILE A 276 -13.72 10.67 -14.33
CA ILE A 276 -14.85 11.03 -13.46
C ILE A 276 -14.52 10.96 -11.96
N ILE A 277 -13.41 10.33 -11.58
CA ILE A 277 -12.94 10.21 -10.19
C ILE A 277 -11.47 10.59 -10.13
N LYS A 278 -11.11 11.50 -9.22
CA LYS A 278 -9.71 11.85 -8.96
C LYS A 278 -9.41 11.77 -7.47
N VAL A 279 -8.22 11.28 -7.14
CA VAL A 279 -7.71 11.23 -5.76
C VAL A 279 -6.36 11.92 -5.74
N GLU A 280 -6.32 13.08 -5.10
CA GLU A 280 -5.16 13.97 -5.09
C GLU A 280 -4.70 14.23 -3.66
N TYR A 281 -3.38 14.35 -3.46
CA TYR A 281 -2.79 14.62 -2.16
C TYR A 281 -2.07 15.97 -2.18
N MET A 282 -2.09 16.67 -1.05
CA MET A 282 -1.38 17.94 -0.88
C MET A 282 -0.82 18.04 0.53
N LEU A 283 0.41 18.54 0.66
CA LEU A 283 0.95 19.02 1.92
C LEU A 283 0.55 20.48 2.10
N LYS A 284 -0.18 20.79 3.17
CA LYS A 284 -0.56 22.15 3.53
C LYS A 284 0.25 22.60 4.72
N VAL A 285 1.02 23.67 4.54
CA VAL A 285 1.74 24.34 5.62
C VAL A 285 0.99 25.63 5.92
N CYS A 286 0.32 25.64 7.07
CA CYS A 286 -0.60 26.70 7.46
C CYS A 286 -0.17 27.36 8.77
N VAL A 287 -0.51 28.63 8.89
CA VAL A 287 -0.38 29.42 10.11
C VAL A 287 -1.73 29.99 10.48
N ASP A 288 -2.10 29.81 11.74
CA ASP A 288 -3.31 30.43 12.32
C ASP A 288 -2.93 31.73 13.03
N VAL A 289 -3.51 32.85 12.58
CA VAL A 289 -3.31 34.17 13.19
C VAL A 289 -4.62 34.57 13.86
N PRO A 290 -4.67 34.66 15.20
CA PRO A 290 -5.91 34.92 15.93
C PRO A 290 -6.62 36.18 15.44
N GLY A 291 -7.90 36.04 15.07
CA GLY A 291 -8.75 37.14 14.59
C GLY A 291 -8.61 37.46 13.09
N THR A 292 -7.87 36.68 12.31
CA THR A 292 -7.79 36.83 10.85
C THR A 292 -7.91 35.49 10.13
N SER A 293 -8.03 35.48 8.79
CA SER A 293 -8.02 34.23 8.02
C SER A 293 -6.66 33.50 8.08
N LYS A 294 -6.70 32.16 7.98
CA LYS A 294 -5.49 31.32 7.95
C LYS A 294 -4.65 31.60 6.71
N LEU A 295 -3.33 31.64 6.89
CA LEU A 295 -2.38 31.66 5.77
C LEU A 295 -1.95 30.21 5.50
N CYS A 296 -2.21 29.70 4.31
CA CYS A 296 -1.85 28.33 3.92
C CYS A 296 -1.09 28.32 2.59
N LEU A 297 0.09 27.71 2.62
CA LEU A 297 0.88 27.31 1.47
C LEU A 297 0.57 25.84 1.14
N GLU A 298 0.35 25.54 -0.14
CA GLU A 298 -0.04 24.20 -0.59
C GLU A 298 1.03 23.66 -1.55
N LEU A 299 1.59 22.50 -1.23
CA LEU A 299 2.58 21.78 -2.03
C LEU A 299 1.94 20.46 -2.54
N PRO A 300 1.75 20.28 -3.86
CA PRO A 300 1.10 19.08 -4.41
C PRO A 300 1.92 17.82 -4.16
N LEU A 301 1.28 16.73 -3.71
CA LEU A 301 1.92 15.44 -3.50
C LEU A 301 1.36 14.38 -4.47
N VAL A 302 2.19 13.40 -4.81
CA VAL A 302 1.75 12.18 -5.49
C VAL A 302 2.14 10.99 -4.63
N ILE A 303 1.14 10.25 -4.18
CA ILE A 303 1.34 8.95 -3.54
C ILE A 303 1.39 7.88 -4.64
N GLY A 304 2.55 7.27 -4.81
CA GLY A 304 2.80 6.20 -5.78
C GLY A 304 2.75 4.81 -5.15
N THR A 305 3.01 3.79 -5.98
CA THR A 305 2.99 2.38 -5.58
C THR A 305 4.36 1.72 -5.66
N ILE A 306 5.26 2.24 -6.50
CA ILE A 306 6.64 1.77 -6.60
C ILE A 306 7.53 2.71 -5.75
N PRO A 307 8.26 2.19 -4.74
CA PRO A 307 9.07 3.01 -3.85
C PRO A 307 10.33 3.55 -4.54
N LEU A 308 10.94 4.57 -3.94
CA LEU A 308 12.17 5.15 -4.44
C LEU A 308 13.30 4.11 -4.34
N HIS A 309 14.05 3.94 -5.43
CA HIS A 309 15.25 3.12 -5.39
C HIS A 309 16.36 3.82 -4.58
N PRO A 310 16.95 3.16 -3.56
CA PRO A 310 18.04 3.74 -2.76
C PRO A 310 19.31 4.10 -3.55
N PHE A 311 19.44 3.63 -4.80
CA PHE A 311 20.64 3.76 -5.63
C PHE A 311 20.50 4.75 -6.80
N GLY A 312 19.72 5.82 -6.63
CA GLY A 312 19.52 6.86 -7.65
C GLY A 312 20.64 7.92 -7.78
N SER A 313 21.86 7.68 -7.31
CA SER A 313 22.99 8.58 -7.54
C SER A 313 23.81 8.12 -8.75
N ARG A 314 23.54 8.77 -9.88
CA ARG A 314 24.29 8.78 -11.16
C ARG A 314 23.97 7.63 -12.13
N THR A 315 23.44 8.04 -13.28
CA THR A 315 23.16 7.31 -14.53
C THR A 315 21.94 6.38 -14.55
N SER A 316 20.78 6.93 -14.89
CA SER A 316 19.70 6.16 -15.51
C SER A 316 19.40 6.75 -16.89
N SER A 317 20.13 6.23 -17.88
CA SER A 317 19.73 6.31 -19.29
C SER A 317 18.45 5.49 -19.50
N VAL A 318 17.56 6.02 -20.31
CA VAL A 318 16.32 5.43 -20.81
C VAL A 318 16.62 4.06 -21.43
N SER A 319 16.55 2.97 -20.66
CA SER A 319 16.39 1.57 -21.10
C SER A 319 16.58 0.62 -19.90
N SER A 320 15.51 0.35 -19.15
CA SER A 320 15.42 -0.90 -18.39
C SER A 320 13.94 -1.22 -18.16
N HIS A 321 13.25 -1.53 -19.27
CA HIS A 321 12.22 -2.55 -19.21
C HIS A 321 12.97 -3.85 -18.91
N TYR A 322 12.83 -4.36 -17.70
CA TYR A 322 12.69 -5.77 -17.34
C TYR A 322 12.80 -5.84 -15.82
N SER A 323 11.81 -6.50 -15.24
CA SER A 323 11.83 -7.14 -13.94
C SER A 323 13.26 -7.44 -13.45
N VAL A 324 13.61 -6.93 -12.27
CA VAL A 324 14.71 -7.49 -11.49
C VAL A 324 14.31 -8.89 -11.04
N ASN A 325 14.44 -9.85 -11.95
CA ASN A 325 14.51 -11.24 -11.56
C ASN A 325 15.85 -11.43 -10.85
N LEU A 326 15.79 -11.66 -9.54
CA LEU A 326 16.92 -11.86 -8.64
C LEU A 326 17.61 -13.23 -8.86
N GLU A 327 17.55 -13.75 -10.07
CA GLU A 327 18.02 -15.08 -10.45
C GLU A 327 19.44 -15.05 -11.05
N TRP A 328 19.93 -13.86 -11.43
CA TRP A 328 21.31 -13.65 -11.88
C TRP A 328 22.36 -13.70 -10.76
N LEU A 329 21.96 -13.45 -9.50
CA LEU A 329 22.85 -13.61 -8.35
C LEU A 329 23.18 -15.09 -8.06
N HIS A 330 22.37 -16.02 -8.55
CA HIS A 330 22.60 -17.47 -8.38
C HIS A 330 23.45 -18.12 -9.47
N MET A 331 23.76 -17.42 -10.57
CA MET A 331 24.34 -18.05 -11.77
C MET A 331 25.79 -17.64 -12.10
N THR A 332 26.49 -16.90 -11.23
CA THR A 332 27.88 -16.48 -11.51
C THR A 332 28.88 -16.61 -10.34
N ILE A 333 28.53 -17.31 -9.26
CA ILE A 333 29.49 -17.67 -8.21
C ILE A 333 29.34 -19.17 -7.94
N PRO A 334 30.38 -20.01 -8.16
CA PRO A 334 30.40 -21.35 -7.59
C PRO A 334 30.38 -21.23 -6.06
N GLU A 335 29.24 -21.53 -5.43
CA GLU A 335 29.15 -21.75 -3.99
C GLU A 335 29.92 -23.03 -3.64
N GLN A 336 31.21 -22.87 -3.36
CA GLN A 336 31.87 -23.71 -2.37
C GLN A 336 32.46 -22.74 -1.34
N PRO A 337 31.88 -22.64 -0.13
CA PRO A 337 32.53 -21.88 0.93
C PRO A 337 33.87 -22.57 1.20
N GLU A 338 34.98 -21.87 0.96
CA GLU A 338 36.28 -22.33 1.42
C GLU A 338 36.19 -22.51 2.95
N PRO A 339 36.64 -23.67 3.48
CA PRO A 339 36.64 -23.86 4.91
C PRO A 339 37.49 -22.76 5.57
N PRO A 340 37.10 -22.27 6.76
CA PRO A 340 37.93 -21.32 7.49
C PRO A 340 39.35 -21.90 7.68
N PRO A 341 40.38 -21.04 7.65
CA PRO A 341 41.76 -21.49 7.84
C PRO A 341 41.90 -22.27 9.15
N ASP A 342 42.74 -23.32 9.12
CA ASP A 342 42.96 -24.19 10.27
C ASP A 342 43.57 -23.39 11.45
N TYR A 343 43.18 -23.71 12.69
CA TYR A 343 43.57 -22.93 13.87
C TYR A 343 45.11 -22.88 14.06
N SER A 344 45.80 -23.92 13.59
CA SER A 344 47.27 -24.04 13.58
C SER A 344 47.97 -23.00 12.69
N SER A 345 47.26 -22.36 11.74
CA SER A 345 47.84 -21.35 10.86
C SER A 345 47.84 -19.94 11.47
N VAL A 346 47.17 -19.74 12.61
CA VAL A 346 46.98 -18.42 13.24
C VAL A 346 47.58 -18.34 14.64
N VAL A 347 47.80 -19.48 15.30
CA VAL A 347 48.43 -19.57 16.63
C VAL A 347 49.54 -20.60 16.55
N THR A 348 50.77 -20.16 16.81
CA THR A 348 51.90 -21.09 16.84
C THR A 348 51.79 -22.02 18.05
N GLN A 349 52.23 -23.27 17.91
CA GLN A 349 52.13 -24.29 18.97
C GLN A 349 52.84 -23.85 20.26
N GLU A 350 53.88 -23.03 20.13
CA GLU A 350 54.64 -22.44 21.25
C GLU A 350 53.81 -21.41 22.05
N GLU A 351 52.95 -20.61 21.39
CA GLU A 351 52.07 -19.63 22.05
C GLU A 351 50.90 -20.29 22.80
N ALA A 352 50.45 -21.46 22.33
CA ALA A 352 49.39 -22.23 22.99
C ALA A 352 49.89 -22.92 24.27
N GLU A 353 51.11 -23.45 24.26
CA GLU A 353 51.71 -24.15 25.40
C GLU A 353 52.12 -23.19 26.53
N GLN A 354 52.57 -21.99 26.20
CA GLN A 354 52.90 -20.94 27.20
C GLN A 354 51.68 -20.36 27.92
N ARG A 355 50.48 -20.40 27.31
CA ARG A 355 49.24 -19.91 27.96
C ARG A 355 48.54 -20.95 28.83
N ASN A 356 48.73 -22.24 28.53
CA ASN A 356 48.18 -23.33 29.34
C ASN A 356 48.96 -23.58 30.64
N SER A 357 50.20 -23.09 30.74
CA SER A 357 51.05 -23.27 31.91
C SER A 357 50.88 -22.18 32.99
N SER A 358 50.07 -21.15 32.74
CA SER A 358 49.75 -20.09 33.72
C SER A 358 48.37 -20.25 34.38
N ALA A 359 47.95 -21.49 34.67
CA ALA A 359 46.76 -21.74 35.49
C ALA A 359 47.09 -21.53 36.98
N ALA A 360 46.70 -20.37 37.51
CA ALA A 360 46.67 -20.12 38.96
C ALA A 360 45.69 -21.11 39.66
N PRO A 361 45.96 -21.52 40.91
CA PRO A 361 45.15 -22.52 41.60
C PRO A 361 43.75 -21.99 41.93
N PRO A 362 42.73 -22.87 42.10
CA PRO A 362 41.36 -22.42 42.34
C PRO A 362 41.25 -21.81 43.75
N PRO A 363 40.53 -20.69 43.96
CA PRO A 363 40.21 -20.23 45.30
C PRO A 363 39.07 -21.06 45.89
N ALA A 364 39.19 -21.33 47.19
CA ALA A 364 38.20 -21.98 48.02
C ALA A 364 36.86 -21.21 48.06
N GLU A 365 35.78 -21.97 48.25
CA GLU A 365 34.43 -21.46 48.44
C GLU A 365 34.36 -20.55 49.67
N ASP A 366 33.89 -19.31 49.47
CA ASP A 366 33.33 -18.54 50.58
C ASP A 366 32.10 -17.77 50.10
N LEU A 367 30.97 -18.10 50.73
CA LEU A 367 29.63 -17.58 50.48
C LEU A 367 29.42 -16.33 51.34
N SER A 368 29.69 -15.14 50.79
CA SER A 368 29.00 -13.90 51.20
C SER A 368 29.39 -12.70 50.33
N GLY A 369 28.39 -11.91 49.94
CA GLY A 369 28.59 -10.54 49.42
C GLY A 369 28.32 -10.35 47.93
N ILE A 370 27.05 -10.15 47.56
CA ILE A 370 26.69 -9.57 46.26
C ILE A 370 26.88 -8.05 46.38
N GLN A 371 28.03 -7.54 45.93
CA GLN A 371 28.12 -6.16 45.44
C GLN A 371 29.27 -6.03 44.43
N GLU A 372 28.89 -5.56 43.23
CA GLU A 372 29.74 -4.92 42.21
C GLU A 372 30.92 -5.72 41.62
N ARG A 373 30.65 -6.46 40.54
CA ARG A 373 31.64 -6.78 39.51
C ARG A 373 31.39 -5.93 38.25
N PRO A 374 32.40 -5.27 37.66
CA PRO A 374 32.25 -4.53 36.41
C PRO A 374 31.90 -5.47 35.24
N LEU A 375 30.85 -5.13 34.47
CA LEU A 375 30.35 -5.88 33.29
C LEU A 375 31.38 -6.03 32.13
N LEU A 376 32.57 -5.45 32.25
CA LEU A 376 33.59 -5.48 31.19
C LEU A 376 34.42 -6.78 31.16
N ALA A 377 34.49 -7.54 32.26
CA ALA A 377 35.31 -8.75 32.31
C ALA A 377 34.67 -9.95 31.56
N PHE A 378 33.35 -9.99 31.41
CA PHE A 378 32.65 -11.13 30.83
C PHE A 378 32.72 -11.17 29.28
N VAL A 379 33.07 -10.06 28.64
CA VAL A 379 33.04 -9.92 27.17
C VAL A 379 34.38 -10.29 26.51
N GLN A 380 35.45 -10.49 27.29
CA GLN A 380 36.75 -10.92 26.76
C GLN A 380 36.90 -12.44 26.67
N GLU A 381 36.26 -13.23 27.54
CA GLU A 381 36.49 -14.69 27.61
C GLU A 381 35.86 -15.51 26.47
N PHE A 382 34.87 -14.97 25.77
CA PHE A 382 34.15 -15.69 24.71
C PHE A 382 34.58 -15.33 23.29
N ARG A 383 35.46 -14.34 23.11
CA ARG A 383 35.84 -13.88 21.75
C ARG A 383 36.68 -14.89 20.95
N PHE A 384 37.29 -15.88 21.62
CA PHE A 384 38.25 -16.79 21.00
C PHE A 384 37.97 -18.27 21.26
N ARG A 385 36.78 -18.60 21.76
CA ARG A 385 36.35 -20.01 21.86
C ARG A 385 35.62 -20.38 20.56
N PRO A 386 35.91 -21.55 19.97
CA PRO A 386 35.08 -22.06 18.88
C PRO A 386 33.63 -22.18 19.40
N PRO A 387 32.62 -21.87 18.56
CA PRO A 387 31.23 -22.03 18.96
C PRO A 387 30.98 -23.49 19.36
N PRO A 388 30.14 -23.74 20.39
CA PRO A 388 29.81 -25.09 20.79
C PRO A 388 29.19 -25.85 19.61
N VAL A 389 29.57 -27.12 19.47
CA VAL A 389 29.04 -28.00 18.42
C VAL A 389 27.53 -28.11 18.59
N TYR A 390 26.77 -27.84 17.53
CA TYR A 390 25.32 -28.01 17.53
C TYR A 390 24.98 -29.48 17.82
N SER A 391 24.37 -29.74 18.98
CA SER A 391 23.73 -31.02 19.26
C SER A 391 22.26 -30.95 18.81
N GLU A 392 21.81 -31.88 17.98
CA GLU A 392 20.39 -32.01 17.57
C GLU A 392 19.45 -32.40 18.72
N ILE A 393 20.00 -32.62 19.91
CA ILE A 393 19.28 -33.02 21.12
C ILE A 393 19.21 -31.81 22.04
N ASP A 394 17.98 -31.34 22.31
CA ASP A 394 17.70 -30.31 23.30
C ASP A 394 18.12 -30.83 24.69
N PRO A 395 19.06 -30.17 25.39
CA PRO A 395 19.49 -30.58 26.73
C PRO A 395 18.40 -30.40 27.79
N ASN A 396 17.25 -29.79 27.48
CA ASN A 396 16.16 -29.61 28.44
C ASN A 396 14.76 -29.87 27.81
N PRO A 397 14.42 -31.12 27.45
CA PRO A 397 13.15 -31.44 26.83
C PRO A 397 11.98 -31.23 27.80
N GLN A 398 10.91 -30.57 27.34
CA GLN A 398 9.72 -30.38 28.17
C GLN A 398 8.96 -31.70 28.41
N PRO A 399 8.53 -32.00 29.65
CA PRO A 399 7.78 -33.21 29.95
C PRO A 399 6.38 -33.18 29.31
N LEU A 400 6.06 -34.23 28.57
CA LEU A 400 4.88 -34.39 27.70
C LEU A 400 3.50 -34.44 28.38
N ASN A 401 3.34 -34.03 29.65
CA ASN A 401 2.05 -34.08 30.33
C ASN A 401 1.84 -32.89 31.29
N MET A 402 1.47 -31.72 30.74
CA MET A 402 0.71 -30.71 31.49
C MET A 402 -0.48 -30.24 30.66
N ARG A 403 -1.69 -30.62 31.11
CA ARG A 403 -2.95 -30.09 30.58
C ARG A 403 -3.07 -28.58 30.89
N PRO A 404 -3.59 -27.75 29.98
CA PRO A 404 -3.81 -26.34 30.25
C PRO A 404 -4.88 -26.18 31.34
N ARG A 405 -4.54 -25.53 32.45
CA ARG A 405 -5.55 -25.07 33.42
C ARG A 405 -6.25 -23.84 32.86
N CYS A 406 -7.56 -23.98 32.66
CA CYS A 406 -8.49 -22.88 32.43
C CYS A 406 -8.52 -21.97 33.67
N MET A 407 -8.34 -20.67 33.51
CA MET A 407 -8.54 -19.67 34.56
C MET A 407 -9.66 -18.74 34.11
N THR A 408 -10.88 -19.07 34.55
CA THR A 408 -11.90 -18.07 34.89
C THR A 408 -11.58 -17.52 36.27
N CYS A 409 -11.28 -16.23 36.36
CA CYS A 409 -11.58 -15.31 37.46
C CYS A 409 -11.56 -13.90 36.85
#